data_AF-A0A2V6Q2H3-F1
#
_entry.id   AF-A0A2V6Q2H3-F1
#
_cell.length_a   1.000
_cell.length_b   1.000
_cell.length_c   1.000
_cell.angle_alpha   90.00
_cell.angle_beta   90.00
_cell.angle_gamma   90.00
#
_symmetry.space_group_name_H-M   'P 1'
#
loop_
_entity.id
_entity.type
_entity.pdbx_description
1 polymer ?
#
loop_
_entity_poly.entity_id
_entity_poly.type
_entity_poly.pdbx_seq_one_letter_code
_entity_poly.pdbx_strand_id
1 'polypeptide(L)'
;MPAHIAKKYEVLPVKRIGGTLTLAMSDPTNVFALDDVAFMTNLQILPVVAPQAAIRRALEKNYETGQGGASMNEMMEEITGDSANMEVLG
;
A
#
# COMPACT_ATOMS: atom_id res chain seq x y z
N MET A 1 -0.87 -6.03 -7.69
CA MET A 1 -0.88 -5.08 -8.82
C MET A 1 0.56 -4.77 -9.21
N PRO A 2 0.92 -4.84 -10.51
CA PRO A 2 2.28 -4.57 -10.98
C PRO A 2 2.73 -3.12 -10.71
N ALA A 3 4.03 -2.94 -10.45
CA ALA A 3 4.61 -1.63 -10.13
C ALA A 3 4.46 -0.59 -11.24
N HIS A 4 4.57 -1.02 -12.50
CA HIS A 4 4.47 -0.10 -13.65
C HIS A 4 3.08 0.52 -13.78
N ILE A 5 2.01 -0.21 -13.46
CA ILE A 5 0.63 0.33 -13.46
C ILE A 5 0.42 1.27 -12.29
N ALA A 6 0.85 0.86 -11.10
CA ALA A 6 0.78 1.68 -9.89
C ALA A 6 1.47 3.04 -10.09
N LYS A 7 2.66 3.03 -10.71
CA LYS A 7 3.42 4.25 -11.04
C LYS A 7 2.81 5.05 -12.19
N LYS A 8 2.31 4.37 -13.24
CA LYS A 8 1.69 5.04 -14.41
C LYS A 8 0.46 5.86 -14.04
N TYR A 9 -0.42 5.27 -13.22
CA TYR A 9 -1.67 5.93 -12.81
C TYR A 9 -1.57 6.66 -11.48
N GLU A 10 -0.38 6.65 -10.85
CA GLU A 10 -0.18 7.18 -9.50
C GLU A 10 -1.24 6.66 -8.51
N VAL A 11 -1.40 5.33 -8.46
CA VAL A 11 -2.40 4.66 -7.62
C VAL A 11 -1.77 3.59 -6.72
N LEU A 12 -2.34 3.41 -5.53
CA LEU A 12 -1.85 2.46 -4.54
C LEU A 12 -2.96 1.51 -4.09
N PRO A 13 -2.78 0.18 -4.16
CA PRO A 13 -3.74 -0.77 -3.62
C PRO A 13 -3.66 -0.78 -2.10
N VAL A 14 -4.73 -0.43 -1.41
CA VAL A 14 -4.76 -0.30 0.06
C VAL A 14 -5.20 -1.59 0.71
N LYS A 15 -6.30 -2.18 0.21
CA LYS A 15 -6.91 -3.37 0.82
C LYS A 15 -7.69 -4.14 -0.22
N ARG A 16 -7.66 -5.47 -0.11
CA ARG A 16 -8.54 -6.37 -0.86
C ARG A 16 -9.45 -7.12 0.10
N ILE A 17 -10.75 -7.11 -0.17
CA ILE A 17 -11.74 -7.89 0.58
C ILE A 17 -12.61 -8.62 -0.44
N GLY A 18 -12.52 -9.95 -0.47
CA GLY A 18 -13.20 -10.77 -1.47
C GLY A 18 -12.85 -10.33 -2.91
N GLY A 19 -13.89 -9.92 -3.64
CA GLY A 19 -13.81 -9.42 -5.02
C GLY A 19 -13.62 -7.90 -5.16
N THR A 20 -13.44 -7.16 -4.06
CA THR A 20 -13.27 -5.70 -4.09
C THR A 20 -11.86 -5.28 -3.69
N LEU A 21 -11.26 -4.36 -4.45
CA LEU A 21 -9.96 -3.74 -4.19
C LEU A 21 -10.14 -2.24 -3.92
N THR A 22 -9.79 -1.81 -2.71
CA THR A 22 -9.71 -0.39 -2.36
C THR A 22 -8.43 0.19 -2.96
N LEU A 23 -8.59 1.24 -3.78
CA LEU A 23 -7.50 1.86 -4.53
C LEU A 23 -7.38 3.34 -4.13
N ALA A 24 -6.24 3.71 -3.55
CA ALA A 24 -5.94 5.10 -3.25
C ALA A 24 -5.42 5.81 -4.50
N MET A 25 -6.00 6.97 -4.81
CA MET A 25 -5.64 7.79 -5.97
C MET A 25 -5.82 9.28 -5.68
N SER A 26 -5.08 10.13 -6.40
CA SER A 26 -5.16 11.59 -6.26
C SER A 26 -6.40 12.18 -6.93
N ASP A 27 -6.85 11.55 -8.01
CA ASP A 27 -7.99 11.99 -8.80
C ASP A 27 -8.97 10.83 -9.06
N PRO A 28 -10.06 10.72 -8.28
CA PRO A 28 -11.07 9.67 -8.45
C PRO A 28 -11.90 9.82 -9.73
N THR A 29 -11.77 10.93 -10.47
CA THR A 29 -12.51 11.17 -11.72
C THR A 29 -11.83 10.52 -12.94
N ASN A 30 -10.61 10.01 -12.76
CA ASN A 30 -9.89 9.28 -13.79
C ASN A 30 -10.43 7.85 -13.96
N VAL A 31 -11.56 7.75 -14.67
CA VAL A 31 -12.25 6.48 -14.97
C VAL A 31 -11.38 5.50 -15.76
N PHE A 32 -10.47 5.99 -16.61
CA PHE A 32 -9.55 5.14 -17.36
C PHE A 32 -8.58 4.38 -16.45
N ALA A 33 -8.04 5.05 -15.43
CA ALA A 33 -7.20 4.38 -14.43
C ALA A 33 -7.98 3.31 -13.65
N LEU A 34 -9.25 3.59 -13.33
CA LEU A 34 -10.11 2.65 -12.61
C LEU A 34 -10.44 1.42 -13.47
N ASP A 35 -10.85 1.63 -14.71
CA ASP A 35 -11.21 0.56 -15.65
C ASP A 35 -10.01 -0.32 -16.00
N ASP A 36 -8.84 0.26 -16.27
CA ASP A 36 -7.63 -0.51 -16.55
C ASP A 36 -7.23 -1.38 -15.36
N VAL A 37 -7.26 -0.83 -14.14
CA VAL A 37 -6.94 -1.59 -12.93
C VAL A 37 -8.00 -2.66 -12.66
N ALA A 38 -9.28 -2.36 -12.87
CA ALA A 38 -10.37 -3.32 -12.75
C ALA A 38 -10.19 -4.49 -13.73
N PHE A 39 -9.92 -4.19 -15.00
CA PHE A 39 -9.73 -5.18 -16.06
C PHE A 39 -8.52 -6.07 -15.79
N MET A 40 -7.38 -5.48 -15.41
CA MET A 40 -6.16 -6.23 -15.13
C MET A 40 -6.26 -7.11 -13.89
N THR A 41 -6.97 -6.66 -12.86
CA THR A 41 -7.07 -7.39 -11.59
C THR A 41 -8.28 -8.32 -11.53
N ASN A 42 -9.26 -8.12 -12.43
CA ASN A 42 -10.57 -8.76 -12.41
C ASN A 42 -11.29 -8.58 -11.05
N LEU A 43 -11.14 -7.38 -10.45
CA LEU A 43 -11.72 -6.99 -9.17
C LEU A 43 -12.57 -5.74 -9.33
N GLN A 44 -13.59 -5.60 -8.48
CA GLN A 44 -14.32 -4.36 -8.33
C GLN A 44 -13.44 -3.32 -7.64
N ILE A 45 -13.25 -2.16 -8.25
CA ILE A 45 -12.40 -1.11 -7.68
C ILE A 45 -13.25 -0.15 -6.84
N LEU A 46 -12.81 0.08 -5.60
CA LEU A 46 -13.36 1.10 -4.73
C LEU A 46 -12.33 2.24 -4.60
N PRO A 47 -12.49 3.35 -5.36
CA PRO A 47 -11.57 4.46 -5.29
C PRO A 47 -11.69 5.20 -3.94
N VAL A 48 -10.54 5.57 -3.38
CA VAL A 48 -10.44 6.49 -2.23
C VAL A 48 -9.46 7.60 -2.56
N VAL A 49 -9.79 8.83 -2.16
CA VAL A 49 -8.97 10.01 -2.44
C VAL A 49 -7.85 10.12 -1.42
N ALA A 50 -6.62 10.29 -1.90
CA ALA A 50 -5.46 10.55 -1.06
C ALA A 50 -4.58 11.66 -1.67
N PRO A 51 -3.82 12.41 -0.85
CA PRO A 51 -2.90 13.42 -1.37
C PRO A 51 -1.86 12.79 -2.31
N GLN A 52 -1.59 13.41 -3.45
CA GLN A 52 -0.60 12.93 -4.43
C GLN A 52 0.78 12.69 -3.80
N ALA A 53 1.22 13.58 -2.91
CA ALA A 53 2.48 13.42 -2.19
C ALA A 53 2.51 12.16 -1.30
N ALA A 54 1.39 11.79 -0.69
CA ALA A 54 1.28 10.57 0.12
C ALA A 54 1.35 9.32 -0.77
N ILE A 55 0.66 9.34 -1.92
CA ILE A 55 0.69 8.23 -2.88
C ILE A 55 2.09 8.03 -3.43
N ARG A 56 2.77 9.10 -3.85
CA ARG A 56 4.14 9.02 -4.37
C ARG A 56 5.12 8.43 -3.35
N ARG A 57 5.09 8.91 -2.11
CA ARG A 57 5.91 8.35 -1.02
C ARG A 57 5.64 6.87 -0.78
N ALA A 58 4.37 6.47 -0.85
CA ALA A 58 3.99 5.07 -0.71
C ALA A 58 4.41 4.22 -1.92
N LEU A 59 4.36 4.78 -3.13
CA LEU A 59 4.84 4.12 -4.35
C LEU A 59 6.35 3.90 -4.32
N GLU A 60 7.10 4.89 -3.86
CA GLU A 60 8.54 4.80 -3.59
C GLU A 60 8.80 3.66 -2.58
N LYS A 61 8.22 3.76 -1.38
CA LYS A 61 8.41 2.74 -0.31
C LYS A 61 7.99 1.31 -0.71
N ASN A 62 6.87 1.15 -1.41
CA ASN A 62 6.26 -0.17 -1.65
C ASN A 62 6.74 -0.85 -2.95
N TYR A 63 7.43 -0.12 -3.83
CA TYR A 63 7.88 -0.64 -5.13
C TYR A 63 9.35 -0.36 -5.46
N GLU A 64 10.13 0.32 -4.61
CA GLU A 64 11.58 0.51 -4.80
C GLU A 64 12.41 -0.70 -4.35
N THR A 65 11.96 -1.48 -3.38
CA THR A 65 12.53 -2.81 -3.08
C THR A 65 11.92 -3.81 -4.05
N GLY A 66 12.68 -4.20 -5.08
CA GLY A 66 12.24 -4.93 -6.28
C GLY A 66 11.62 -6.32 -6.14
N GLN A 67 10.76 -6.59 -5.16
CA GLN A 67 9.90 -7.77 -5.13
C GLN A 67 8.49 -7.36 -4.75
N GLY A 68 7.58 -7.52 -5.72
CA GLY A 68 6.17 -7.32 -5.48
C GLY A 68 5.66 -8.25 -4.38
N GLY A 69 4.95 -7.68 -3.42
CA GLY A 69 4.00 -8.39 -2.58
C GLY A 69 4.61 -9.27 -1.50
N ALA A 70 4.99 -8.65 -0.38
CA ALA A 70 4.72 -9.21 0.93
C ALA A 70 4.67 -8.06 1.94
N SER A 71 3.51 -7.92 2.56
CA SER A 71 3.30 -7.39 3.91
C SER A 71 4.50 -6.68 4.55
N MET A 72 4.57 -5.36 4.46
CA MET A 72 5.34 -4.57 5.44
C MET A 72 4.58 -4.48 6.77
N ASN A 73 4.12 -5.64 7.26
CA ASN A 73 3.59 -5.87 8.59
C ASN A 73 4.67 -6.53 9.50
N GLU A 74 5.88 -6.79 8.97
CA GLU A 74 6.99 -7.46 9.69
C GLU A 74 8.13 -6.51 10.11
N MET A 75 8.06 -5.19 9.85
CA MET A 75 9.10 -4.23 10.30
C MET A 75 8.57 -3.20 11.31
N MET A 76 7.59 -3.58 12.13
CA MET A 76 7.18 -2.79 13.31
C MET A 76 7.35 -3.57 14.64
N GLU A 77 7.97 -4.75 14.61
CA GLU A 77 8.17 -5.61 15.78
C GLU A 77 9.63 -5.62 16.26
N GLU A 78 10.30 -4.46 16.30
CA GLU A 78 11.65 -4.37 16.89
C GLU A 78 12.00 -3.01 17.55
N ILE A 79 11.02 -2.18 17.96
CA ILE A 79 11.30 -0.99 18.80
C ILE A 79 10.33 -0.83 20.00
N THR A 80 9.53 -1.86 20.31
CA THR A 80 8.76 -1.90 21.57
C THR A 80 9.06 -3.18 22.33
N GLY A 81 10.15 -3.20 23.09
CA GLY A 81 10.42 -4.32 23.99
C GLY A 81 11.83 -4.35 24.56
N ASP A 82 12.18 -3.40 25.42
CA ASP A 82 12.63 -3.76 26.77
C ASP A 82 12.63 -2.52 27.69
N SER A 83 11.54 -2.39 28.45
CA SER A 83 11.52 -1.64 29.69
C SER A 83 10.98 -2.59 30.73
N ALA A 84 11.84 -3.45 31.28
CA ALA A 84 11.86 -3.88 32.68
C ALA A 84 12.69 -5.17 32.85
N ASN A 85 13.89 -5.06 33.40
CA ASN A 85 14.20 -5.85 34.58
C ASN A 85 15.21 -5.12 35.48
N MET A 86 14.72 -4.75 36.66
CA MET A 86 15.52 -4.35 37.81
C MET A 86 15.88 -5.64 38.55
N GLU A 87 17.17 -5.97 38.63
CA GLU A 87 17.66 -6.87 39.67
C GLU A 87 18.73 -6.17 40.49
N VAL A 88 18.33 -5.83 41.73
CA VAL A 88 19.25 -5.56 42.84
C VAL A 88 19.59 -6.94 43.42
N LEU A 89 20.85 -7.36 43.38
CA LEU A 89 21.61 -7.96 44.50
C LEU A 89 22.94 -8.55 44.01
N GLY A 90 23.99 -8.31 44.79
CA GLY A 90 25.34 -8.85 44.66
C GLY A 90 26.35 -7.98 45.39
#